data_AF-A0A9E5M4Y8-F1
#
_entry.id   AF-A0A9E5M4Y8-F1
#
_cell.length_a   1.000
_cell.length_b   1.000
_cell.length_c   1.000
_cell.angle_alpha   90.00
_cell.angle_beta   90.00
_cell.angle_gamma   90.00
#
_symmetry.space_group_name_H-M   'P 1'
#
loop_
_entity.id
_entity.type
_entity.pdbx_description
1 polymer ?
#
loop_
_entity_poly.entity_id
_entity_poly.type
_entity_poly.pdbx_seq_one_letter_code
_entity_poly.pdbx_strand_id
1 'polypeptide(L)'
;MIVSDMHLPSLRLRDFNRLVVGLLAMGLSAGMSFAQLRTPTTPTTAPKVLILGDSLSAEYGLTRGTGWVDQMAQQAQRESVAVQLINASISGDTTSGGVTRLPSL
;
A
#
# COMPACT_ATOMS: atom_id res chain seq x y z
N MET A 1 -72.96 -26.78 -22.16
CA MET A 1 -71.69 -27.34 -22.62
C MET A 1 -71.24 -26.54 -23.83
N ILE A 2 -70.44 -25.49 -23.63
CA ILE A 2 -69.54 -24.82 -24.60
C ILE A 2 -68.65 -23.92 -23.73
N VAL A 3 -67.35 -24.03 -23.97
CA VAL A 3 -66.24 -23.58 -23.13
C VAL A 3 -66.08 -22.06 -23.17
N SER A 4 -65.89 -21.43 -22.00
CA SER A 4 -65.55 -20.03 -21.87
C SER A 4 -64.14 -19.76 -22.39
N ASP A 5 -64.03 -18.91 -23.41
CA ASP A 5 -62.78 -18.36 -23.92
C ASP A 5 -62.12 -17.48 -22.85
N MET A 6 -61.13 -18.05 -22.16
CA MET A 6 -60.26 -17.32 -21.24
C MET A 6 -59.10 -16.75 -22.04
N HIS A 7 -59.23 -15.48 -22.43
CA HIS A 7 -58.21 -14.71 -23.15
C HIS A 7 -56.97 -14.53 -22.25
N LEU A 8 -56.03 -15.46 -22.31
CA LEU A 8 -54.69 -15.27 -21.72
C LEU A 8 -53.87 -14.39 -22.67
N PRO A 9 -53.38 -13.21 -22.25
CA PRO A 9 -52.53 -12.38 -23.08
C PRO A 9 -51.21 -13.12 -23.32
N SER A 10 -50.95 -13.48 -24.59
CA SER A 10 -49.68 -14.07 -25.02
C SER A 10 -48.59 -13.00 -25.01
N LEU A 11 -47.93 -12.83 -23.87
CA LEU A 11 -46.73 -12.01 -23.76
C LEU A 11 -45.68 -12.56 -24.75
N ARG A 12 -45.33 -11.77 -25.77
CA ARG A 12 -44.29 -12.18 -26.72
C ARG A 12 -42.94 -12.21 -26.01
N LEU A 13 -42.05 -13.13 -26.38
CA LEU A 13 -40.68 -13.23 -25.82
C LEU A 13 -39.92 -11.89 -25.81
N ARG A 14 -40.23 -11.01 -26.78
CA ARG A 14 -39.63 -9.67 -26.90
C ARG A 14 -40.08 -8.72 -25.80
N ASP A 15 -41.31 -8.86 -25.31
CA ASP A 15 -41.87 -8.04 -24.23
C ASP A 15 -41.34 -8.53 -22.88
N PHE A 16 -41.15 -9.84 -22.73
CA PHE A 16 -40.47 -10.44 -21.58
C PHE A 16 -39.02 -9.95 -21.44
N ASN A 17 -38.24 -9.94 -22.53
CA ASN A 17 -36.87 -9.40 -22.53
C ASN A 17 -36.82 -7.91 -22.19
N ARG A 18 -37.80 -7.12 -22.65
CA ARG A 18 -37.88 -5.68 -22.35
C ARG A 18 -38.20 -5.41 -20.88
N LEU A 19 -39.08 -6.20 -20.27
CA LEU A 19 -39.41 -6.09 -18.84
C LEU A 19 -38.24 -6.50 -17.95
N VAL A 20 -37.50 -7.55 -18.32
CA VAL A 20 -36.30 -8.00 -17.58
C VAL A 20 -35.18 -6.94 -17.62
N VAL A 21 -34.94 -6.31 -18.78
CA VAL A 21 -33.93 -5.24 -18.90
C VAL A 21 -34.33 -3.98 -18.10
N GLY A 22 -35.61 -3.62 -18.08
CA GLY A 22 -36.11 -2.49 -17.29
C GLY A 22 -35.97 -2.68 -15.77
N LEU A 23 -36.24 -3.90 -15.27
CA LEU A 23 -36.09 -4.25 -13.85
C LEU A 23 -34.62 -4.30 -13.40
N LEU A 24 -33.70 -4.71 -14.29
CA LEU A 24 -32.26 -4.63 -14.05
C LEU A 24 -31.73 -3.19 -13.97
N ALA A 25 -32.29 -2.27 -14.77
CA ALA A 25 -31.87 -0.87 -14.80
C ALA A 25 -32.33 -0.06 -13.57
N MET A 26 -33.46 -0.42 -12.94
CA MET A 26 -33.98 0.26 -11.74
C MET A 26 -33.39 -0.22 -10.41
N GLY A 27 -32.61 -1.31 -10.39
CA GLY A 27 -31.98 -1.84 -9.17
C GLY A 27 -30.61 -1.25 -8.81
N LEU A 28 -30.04 -0.39 -9.65
CA LEU A 28 -28.65 0.06 -9.56
C LEU A 28 -28.43 1.37 -8.77
N SER A 29 -29.47 1.99 -8.20
CA SER A 29 -29.37 3.30 -7.54
C SER A 29 -29.36 3.26 -6.01
N ALA A 30 -29.46 2.09 -5.37
CA ALA A 30 -29.49 1.95 -3.91
C ALA A 30 -28.26 1.18 -3.40
N GLY A 31 -27.10 1.84 -3.33
CA GLY A 31 -25.92 1.20 -2.72
C GLY A 31 -24.57 1.87 -2.93
N MET A 32 -24.49 3.18 -3.12
CA MET A 32 -23.18 3.86 -3.04
C MET A 32 -22.95 4.33 -1.60
N SER A 33 -22.57 3.38 -0.75
CA SER A 33 -21.87 3.72 0.48
C SER A 33 -20.57 4.41 0.09
N PHE A 34 -20.49 5.73 0.28
CA PHE A 34 -19.24 6.45 0.19
C PHE A 34 -18.32 5.97 1.31
N ALA A 35 -17.48 4.98 1.00
CA ALA A 35 -16.34 4.67 1.84
C ALA A 35 -15.48 5.93 1.88
N GLN A 36 -15.45 6.58 3.03
CA GLN A 36 -14.64 7.77 3.27
C GLN A 36 -13.18 7.37 3.08
N LEU A 37 -12.59 7.74 1.93
CA LEU A 37 -11.16 7.56 1.68
C LEU A 37 -10.42 8.34 2.76
N ARG A 38 -9.85 7.62 3.72
CA ARG A 38 -8.87 8.18 4.63
C ARG A 38 -7.67 8.54 3.77
N THR A 39 -7.50 9.81 3.43
CA THR A 39 -6.25 10.30 2.87
C THR A 39 -5.17 10.03 3.93
N PRO A 40 -4.19 9.15 3.66
CA PRO A 40 -3.10 8.97 4.59
C PRO A 40 -2.43 10.34 4.75
N THR A 41 -2.43 10.86 5.98
CA THR A 41 -1.60 11.99 6.34
C THR A 41 -0.16 11.50 6.32
N THR A 42 0.47 11.54 5.16
CA THR A 42 1.90 11.27 5.04
C THR A 42 2.61 12.34 5.85
N PRO A 43 3.38 11.99 6.89
CA PRO A 43 4.21 12.98 7.56
C PRO A 43 5.08 13.66 6.51
N THR A 44 5.15 15.00 6.55
CA THR A 44 5.88 15.84 5.57
C THR A 44 7.37 15.49 5.47
N THR A 45 7.90 14.78 6.47
CA THR A 45 9.31 14.35 6.54
C THR A 45 9.38 12.86 6.80
N ALA A 46 10.14 12.14 5.96
CA ALA A 46 10.41 10.72 6.18
C ALA A 46 11.14 10.51 7.51
N PRO A 47 10.77 9.48 8.31
CA PRO A 47 11.50 9.12 9.51
C PRO A 47 12.98 8.86 9.21
N LYS A 48 13.85 9.30 10.11
CA LYS A 48 15.30 9.08 10.03
C LYS A 48 15.70 7.95 10.96
N VAL A 49 16.53 7.05 10.46
CA VAL A 49 17.10 5.94 11.23
C VAL A 49 18.62 6.09 11.19
N LEU A 50 19.21 6.31 12.36
CA LEU A 50 20.65 6.39 12.56
C LEU A 50 21.21 4.98 12.81
N ILE A 51 22.17 4.55 11.98
CA ILE A 51 22.93 3.33 12.18
C ILE A 51 24.23 3.71 12.86
N LEU A 52 24.33 3.42 14.15
CA LEU A 52 25.57 3.54 14.93
C LEU A 52 26.15 2.14 15.13
N GLY A 53 27.39 1.93 14.70
CA GLY A 53 28.03 0.62 14.77
C GLY A 53 29.51 0.67 14.47
N ASP A 54 30.06 -0.52 14.25
CA ASP A 54 31.49 -0.76 14.05
C ASP A 54 31.84 -1.04 12.57
N SER A 55 32.84 -1.88 12.33
CA SER A 55 33.31 -2.29 11.00
C SER A 55 32.25 -2.97 10.15
N LEU A 56 31.30 -3.70 10.73
CA LEU A 56 30.29 -4.44 9.97
C LEU A 56 29.37 -3.50 9.19
N SER A 57 28.91 -2.45 9.86
CA SER A 57 28.05 -1.42 9.26
C SER A 57 28.86 -0.36 8.52
N ALA A 58 30.14 -0.18 8.85
CA ALA A 58 31.06 0.72 8.14
C ALA A 58 31.61 0.15 6.81
N GLU A 59 31.17 -1.05 6.41
CA GLU A 59 31.57 -1.73 5.17
C GLU A 59 33.08 -2.06 5.10
N TYR A 60 33.70 -2.40 6.23
CA TYR A 60 35.14 -2.68 6.26
C TYR A 60 35.51 -3.85 5.32
N GLY A 61 36.41 -3.58 4.37
CA GLY A 61 36.86 -4.57 3.38
C GLY A 61 35.90 -4.79 2.21
N LEU A 62 34.79 -4.05 2.13
CA LEU A 62 33.85 -4.10 1.02
C LEU A 62 34.01 -2.89 0.09
N THR A 63 33.52 -3.02 -1.14
CA THR A 63 33.34 -1.88 -2.03
C THR A 63 32.32 -0.92 -1.41
N ARG A 64 32.58 0.39 -1.48
CA ARG A 64 31.65 1.41 -0.96
C ARG A 64 30.26 1.26 -1.57
N GLY A 65 29.23 1.36 -0.73
CA GLY A 65 27.84 1.27 -1.16
C GLY A 65 27.36 -0.16 -1.43
N THR A 66 28.13 -1.18 -1.02
CA THR A 66 27.75 -2.60 -1.18
C THR A 66 27.43 -3.29 0.14
N GLY A 67 27.64 -2.62 1.26
CA GLY A 67 27.28 -3.08 2.59
C GLY A 67 25.78 -3.03 2.83
N TRP A 68 25.39 -3.66 3.94
CA TRP A 68 23.98 -3.93 4.21
C TRP A 68 23.13 -2.68 4.41
N VAL A 69 23.71 -1.58 4.92
CA VAL A 69 22.98 -0.32 5.15
C VAL A 69 22.54 0.28 3.82
N ASP A 70 23.43 0.31 2.83
CA ASP A 70 23.12 0.78 1.49
C ASP A 70 22.15 -0.16 0.76
N GLN A 71 22.33 -1.48 0.90
CA GLN A 71 21.38 -2.45 0.36
C GLN A 71 19.99 -2.31 0.98
N MET A 72 19.91 -2.06 2.29
CA MET A 72 18.66 -1.80 3.00
C MET A 72 18.01 -0.49 2.53
N ALA A 73 18.80 0.57 2.30
CA ALA A 73 18.28 1.82 1.75
C ALA A 73 17.68 1.63 0.36
N GLN A 74 18.37 0.87 -0.50
CA GLN A 74 17.85 0.50 -1.81
C GLN A 74 16.59 -0.36 -1.71
N GLN A 75 16.54 -1.31 -0.77
CA GLN A 75 15.36 -2.15 -0.55
C GLN A 75 14.16 -1.32 -0.08
N ALA A 76 14.36 -0.40 0.86
CA ALA A 76 13.31 0.50 1.33
C ALA A 76 12.73 1.35 0.19
N GLN A 77 13.58 1.83 -0.72
CA GLN A 77 13.12 2.52 -1.93
C GLN A 77 12.29 1.60 -2.84
N ARG A 78 12.74 0.37 -3.07
CA ARG A 78 12.00 -0.63 -3.88
C ARG A 78 10.63 -0.97 -3.28
N GLU A 79 10.54 -1.02 -1.96
CA GLU A 79 9.31 -1.32 -1.23
C GLU A 79 8.43 -0.09 -0.96
N SER A 80 8.82 1.09 -1.46
CA SER A 80 8.13 2.37 -1.19
C SER A 80 7.99 2.67 0.31
N VAL A 81 8.96 2.20 1.11
CA VAL A 81 9.07 2.53 2.53
C VAL A 81 9.78 3.88 2.64
N ALA A 82 9.03 4.91 3.03
CA ALA A 82 9.58 6.24 3.26
C ALA A 82 10.43 6.26 4.55
N VAL A 83 11.73 5.99 4.44
CA VAL A 83 12.70 6.07 5.53
C VAL A 83 14.04 6.60 5.02
N GLN A 84 14.72 7.41 5.82
CA GLN A 84 16.08 7.85 5.56
C GLN A 84 17.04 7.12 6.50
N LEU A 85 17.89 6.26 5.93
CA LEU A 85 18.97 5.60 6.66
C LEU A 85 20.21 6.50 6.67
N ILE A 86 20.79 6.71 7.85
CA ILE A 86 21.99 7.53 8.07
C ILE A 86 23.04 6.64 8.71
N ASN A 87 24.09 6.29 7.98
CA ASN A 87 25.16 5.45 8.49
C ASN A 87 26.23 6.31 9.19
N ALA A 88 26.39 6.14 10.50
CA ALA A 88 27.40 6.80 11.34
C ALA A 88 28.40 5.81 11.95
N SER A 89 28.50 4.61 11.35
CA SER A 89 29.36 3.53 11.82
C SER A 89 30.83 3.80 11.52
N ILE A 90 31.72 3.38 12.43
CA ILE A 90 33.17 3.55 12.30
C ILE A 90 33.86 2.21 12.52
N SER A 91 34.75 1.82 11.61
CA SER A 91 35.52 0.58 11.79
C SER A 91 36.38 0.63 13.06
N GLY A 92 36.22 -0.39 13.91
CA GLY A 92 36.90 -0.45 15.21
C GLY A 92 36.25 0.37 16.32
N ASP A 93 35.04 0.93 16.10
CA ASP A 93 34.31 1.57 17.19
C ASP A 93 33.95 0.57 18.28
N THR A 94 33.86 1.07 19.50
CA THR A 94 33.51 0.30 20.70
C THR A 94 32.26 0.88 21.31
N THR A 95 31.62 0.16 22.23
CA THR A 95 30.44 0.69 22.94
C THR A 95 30.72 2.03 23.62
N SER A 96 31.88 2.18 24.26
CA SER A 96 32.28 3.43 24.89
C SER A 96 32.46 4.56 23.87
N GLY A 97 33.14 4.29 22.75
CA GLY A 97 33.32 5.26 21.66
C GLY A 97 32.00 5.71 21.05
N GLY A 98 31.10 4.76 20.77
CA GLY A 98 29.76 5.05 20.26
C GLY A 98 28.94 5.94 21.19
N VAL A 99 28.91 5.64 22.49
CA VAL A 99 28.20 6.47 23.49
C VAL A 99 28.78 7.88 23.57
N THR A 100 30.10 8.04 23.51
CA THR A 100 30.74 9.36 23.53
C THR A 100 30.34 10.22 22.33
N ARG A 101 30.16 9.62 21.15
CA ARG A 101 29.85 10.35 19.91
C ARG A 101 28.35 10.64 19.74
N LEU A 102 27.49 9.75 20.24
CA LEU A 102 26.04 9.79 20.01
C LEU A 102 25.38 11.16 20.29
N PRO A 103 25.73 11.93 21.35
CA PRO A 103 25.12 13.24 21.58
C PRO A 103 25.39 14.29 20.49
N SER A 104 26.41 14.08 19.64
CA SER A 104 26.81 15.01 18.58
C SER A 104 26.35 14.62 17.17
N LEU A 105 25.61 13.51 17.04
CA LEU A 105 25.16 12.94 15.76
C LEU A 105 23.73 13.36 15.37
#